data_AF-A0A5C1A8U0-F1
#
_entry.id   AF-A0A5C1A8U0-F1
#
_cell.length_a   1.000
_cell.length_b   1.000
_cell.length_c   1.000
_cell.angle_alpha   90.00
_cell.angle_beta   90.00
_cell.angle_gamma   90.00
#
_symmetry.space_group_name_H-M   'P 1'
#
loop_
_entity.id
_entity.type
_entity.pdbx_description
1 polymer ?
#
loop_
_entity_poly.entity_id
_entity_poly.type
_entity_poly.pdbx_seq_one_letter_code
_entity_poly.pdbx_strand_id
1 'polypeptide(L)'
;MEGEAFLRAISAAPNDNTVRLVYADWLEERGDPRSEFVRIQVQVRETARTDESFFGLQAREQEVRSRCPAHWVARLDPPVWCVVGNVIDVRTPFLSEESVRGTRLFRPNAKIYLATRSHWYAVLDPERYSSESVQVLGQHRKSRQWLLCWVGIRLTINWRLKLIHDPIVVVRLREAGWPGFWIRENEFQCPSDRGEMESIRGFFELAWSVVDRPT
;
A
#
# COMPACT_ATOMS: atom_id res chain seq x y z
N MET A 1 20.19 7.29 15.21
CA MET A 1 20.95 6.56 14.17
C MET A 1 21.35 7.54 13.08
N GLU A 2 22.58 7.43 12.61
CA GLU A 2 23.05 8.18 11.44
C GLU A 2 22.18 7.87 10.21
N GLY A 3 21.91 8.89 9.38
CA GLY A 3 21.02 8.76 8.21
C GLY A 3 19.54 9.07 8.46
N GLU A 4 19.10 9.20 9.70
CA GLU A 4 17.68 9.42 10.05
C GLU A 4 17.12 10.74 9.50
N ALA A 5 17.93 11.79 9.46
CA ALA A 5 17.54 13.08 8.90
C ALA A 5 17.22 12.98 7.39
N PHE A 6 18.02 12.22 6.64
CA PHE A 6 17.77 11.97 5.21
C PHE A 6 16.49 11.17 5.01
N LEU A 7 16.29 10.10 5.77
CA LEU A 7 15.07 9.29 5.65
C LEU A 7 13.81 10.09 6.01
N ARG A 8 13.89 11.04 6.97
CA ARG A 8 12.80 11.98 7.24
C ARG A 8 12.59 12.96 6.09
N ALA A 9 13.65 13.49 5.50
CA ALA A 9 13.57 14.39 4.36
C ALA A 9 12.93 13.71 3.14
N ILE A 10 13.35 12.47 2.83
CA ILE A 10 12.75 11.65 1.77
C ILE A 10 11.28 11.37 2.07
N SER A 11 10.93 11.05 3.32
CA SER A 11 9.52 10.86 3.70
C SER A 11 8.68 12.13 3.58
N ALA A 12 9.27 13.31 3.80
CA ALA A 12 8.59 14.60 3.69
C ALA A 12 8.42 15.04 2.23
N ALA A 13 9.36 14.67 1.36
CA ALA A 13 9.34 14.96 -0.07
C ALA A 13 9.58 13.68 -0.89
N PRO A 14 8.62 12.73 -0.92
CA PRO A 14 8.83 11.42 -1.53
C PRO A 14 9.14 11.49 -3.03
N ASN A 15 8.72 12.57 -3.71
CA ASN A 15 8.92 12.83 -5.14
C ASN A 15 10.19 13.60 -5.47
N ASP A 16 10.91 14.08 -4.47
CA ASP A 16 12.17 14.78 -4.68
C ASP A 16 13.31 13.75 -4.83
N ASN A 17 13.75 13.55 -6.06
CA ASN A 17 14.89 12.69 -6.36
C ASN A 17 16.22 13.32 -5.93
N THR A 18 16.32 14.65 -5.81
CA THR A 18 17.53 15.32 -5.34
C THR A 18 17.85 14.92 -3.90
N VAL A 19 16.85 14.90 -3.01
CA VAL A 19 17.06 14.45 -1.62
C VAL A 19 17.51 12.98 -1.55
N ARG A 20 17.03 12.13 -2.48
CA ARG A 20 17.44 10.73 -2.60
C ARG A 20 18.89 10.61 -3.07
N LEU A 21 19.28 11.36 -4.09
CA LEU A 21 20.65 11.35 -4.61
C LEU A 21 21.66 11.83 -3.57
N VAL A 22 21.34 12.90 -2.82
CA VAL A 22 22.18 13.35 -1.69
C VAL A 22 22.33 12.25 -0.63
N TYR A 23 21.26 11.50 -0.34
CA TYR A 23 21.35 10.37 0.57
C TYR A 23 22.19 9.21 0.00
N ALA A 24 22.11 8.97 -1.31
CA ALA A 24 22.93 7.96 -1.98
C ALA A 24 24.42 8.32 -1.92
N ASP A 25 24.78 9.59 -2.16
CA ASP A 25 26.16 10.09 -2.04
C ASP A 25 26.67 9.89 -0.60
N TRP A 26 25.86 10.25 0.40
CA TRP A 26 26.19 10.07 1.81
C TRP A 26 26.43 8.60 2.21
N LEU A 27 25.69 7.66 1.61
CA LEU A 27 25.88 6.22 1.77
C LEU A 27 27.17 5.73 1.08
N GLU A 28 27.43 6.22 -0.13
CA GLU A 28 28.59 5.86 -0.94
C GLU A 28 29.91 6.30 -0.29
N GLU A 29 29.96 7.51 0.27
CA GLU A 29 31.11 8.00 1.04
C GLU A 29 31.48 7.10 2.23
N ARG A 30 30.52 6.30 2.71
CA ARG A 30 30.69 5.36 3.82
C ARG A 30 30.93 3.92 3.36
N GLY A 31 31.03 3.70 2.05
CA GLY A 31 31.12 2.37 1.46
C GLY A 31 29.87 1.52 1.70
N ASP A 32 28.71 2.14 1.94
CA ASP A 32 27.48 1.43 2.21
C ASP A 32 26.83 0.96 0.90
N PRO A 33 26.66 -0.37 0.68
CA PRO A 33 26.14 -0.91 -0.57
C PRO A 33 24.68 -0.51 -0.84
N ARG A 34 23.97 0.06 0.15
CA ARG A 34 22.63 0.59 -0.02
C ARG A 34 22.57 1.81 -0.94
N SER A 35 23.69 2.50 -1.20
CA SER A 35 23.76 3.62 -2.14
C SER A 35 23.28 3.21 -3.54
N GLU A 36 23.65 2.01 -3.99
CA GLU A 36 23.26 1.46 -5.29
C GLU A 36 21.73 1.37 -5.42
N PHE A 37 21.06 0.87 -4.37
CA PHE A 37 19.60 0.76 -4.37
C PHE A 37 18.92 2.12 -4.54
N VAL A 38 19.41 3.14 -3.83
CA VAL A 38 18.82 4.49 -3.90
C VAL A 38 19.00 5.07 -5.30
N ARG A 39 20.16 4.89 -5.93
CA ARG A 39 20.42 5.35 -7.31
C ARG A 39 19.53 4.64 -8.32
N ILE A 40 19.40 3.31 -8.23
CA ILE A 40 18.52 2.55 -9.12
C ILE A 40 17.06 2.98 -8.94
N GLN A 41 16.61 3.25 -7.71
CA GLN A 41 15.26 3.78 -7.49
C GLN A 41 15.04 5.11 -8.21
N VAL A 42 16.02 6.03 -8.17
CA VAL A 42 15.92 7.29 -8.90
C VAL A 42 15.84 7.05 -10.41
N GLN A 43 16.70 6.18 -10.94
CA GLN A 43 16.68 5.80 -12.36
C GLN A 43 15.33 5.22 -12.77
N VAL A 44 14.79 4.22 -12.06
CA VAL A 44 13.48 3.60 -12.34
C VAL A 44 12.36 4.64 -12.34
N ARG A 45 12.43 5.65 -11.47
CA ARG A 45 11.42 6.73 -11.40
C ARG A 45 11.51 7.71 -12.56
N GLU A 46 12.71 7.94 -13.07
CA GLU A 46 12.96 8.86 -14.19
C GLU A 46 12.77 8.17 -15.55
N THR A 47 12.93 6.85 -15.62
CA THR A 47 12.74 6.07 -16.84
C THR A 47 11.26 5.86 -17.16
N ALA A 48 10.86 6.18 -18.39
CA ALA A 48 9.53 5.88 -18.89
C ALA A 48 9.32 4.36 -19.05
N ARG A 49 8.15 3.81 -18.68
CA ARG A 49 7.82 2.39 -18.85
C ARG A 49 7.83 1.89 -20.30
N THR A 50 7.72 2.80 -21.25
CA THR A 50 7.80 2.52 -22.69
C THR A 50 9.25 2.39 -23.18
N ASP A 51 10.21 2.77 -22.36
CA ASP A 51 11.63 2.61 -22.64
C ASP A 51 12.04 1.16 -22.42
N GLU A 52 12.76 0.58 -23.39
CA GLU A 52 13.24 -0.81 -23.34
C GLU A 52 14.12 -1.07 -22.10
N SER A 53 14.82 -0.05 -21.61
CA SER A 53 15.67 -0.13 -20.41
C SER A 53 14.87 -0.25 -19.11
N PHE A 54 13.59 0.12 -19.09
CA PHE A 54 12.77 0.15 -17.88
C PHE A 54 12.70 -1.22 -17.20
N PHE A 55 12.47 -2.28 -17.97
CA PHE A 55 12.35 -3.63 -17.43
C PHE A 55 13.67 -4.14 -16.86
N GLY A 56 14.79 -3.85 -17.53
CA GLY A 56 16.12 -4.17 -17.02
C GLY A 56 16.42 -3.46 -15.70
N LEU A 57 16.09 -2.16 -15.62
CA LEU A 57 16.25 -1.36 -14.41
C LEU A 57 15.34 -1.85 -13.27
N GLN A 58 14.08 -2.20 -13.56
CA GLN A 58 13.15 -2.74 -12.57
C GLN A 58 13.60 -4.11 -12.03
N ALA A 59 14.09 -4.99 -12.92
CA ALA A 59 14.64 -6.27 -12.50
C ALA A 59 15.87 -6.09 -11.59
N ARG A 60 16.78 -5.16 -11.96
CA ARG A 60 17.94 -4.83 -11.15
C ARG A 60 17.55 -4.19 -9.81
N GLU A 61 16.56 -3.30 -9.80
CA GLU A 61 16.00 -2.72 -8.57
C GLU A 61 15.56 -3.85 -7.63
N GLN A 62 14.79 -4.81 -8.13
CA GLN A 62 14.28 -5.93 -7.34
C GLN A 62 15.40 -6.83 -6.80
N GLU A 63 16.45 -7.05 -7.59
CA GLU A 63 17.65 -7.78 -7.18
C GLU A 63 18.35 -7.08 -6.01
N VAL A 64 18.70 -5.80 -6.16
CA VAL A 64 19.40 -5.02 -5.12
C VAL A 64 18.52 -4.81 -3.89
N ARG A 65 17.21 -4.60 -4.09
CA ARG A 65 16.20 -4.49 -3.03
C ARG A 65 16.22 -5.70 -2.11
N SER A 66 16.36 -6.90 -2.66
CA SER A 66 16.38 -8.16 -1.88
C SER A 66 17.55 -8.25 -0.90
N ARG A 67 18.63 -7.48 -1.14
CA ARG A 67 19.83 -7.41 -0.30
C ARG A 67 19.72 -6.32 0.79
N CYS A 68 18.74 -5.44 0.70
CA CYS A 68 18.55 -4.33 1.62
C CYS A 68 17.62 -4.71 2.79
N PRO A 69 17.83 -4.16 4.01
CA PRO A 69 16.90 -4.39 5.11
C PRO A 69 15.49 -3.87 4.78
N ALA A 70 14.47 -4.73 4.88
CA ALA A 70 13.09 -4.39 4.48
C ALA A 70 12.56 -3.12 5.16
N HIS A 71 12.86 -2.93 6.45
CA HIS A 71 12.44 -1.75 7.21
C HIS A 71 13.11 -0.44 6.72
N TRP A 72 14.31 -0.53 6.15
CA TRP A 72 15.01 0.63 5.58
C TRP A 72 14.43 0.97 4.20
N VAL A 73 14.23 -0.05 3.37
CA VAL A 73 13.59 0.11 2.05
C VAL A 73 12.19 0.71 2.17
N ALA A 74 11.41 0.28 3.17
CA ALA A 74 10.09 0.81 3.48
C ALA A 74 10.02 2.34 3.56
N ARG A 75 11.11 2.96 4.03
CA ARG A 75 11.20 4.40 4.27
C ARG A 75 11.56 5.18 3.01
N LEU A 76 11.98 4.47 1.97
CA LEU A 76 12.28 4.99 0.65
C LEU A 76 11.15 4.72 -0.36
N ASP A 77 10.29 3.75 -0.08
CA ASP A 77 9.17 3.45 -0.96
C ASP A 77 8.25 4.67 -1.12
N PRO A 78 7.79 4.96 -2.35
CA PRO A 78 6.81 6.00 -2.56
C PRO A 78 5.50 5.63 -1.85
N PRO A 79 4.69 6.63 -1.48
CA PRO A 79 3.38 6.34 -0.94
C PRO A 79 2.52 5.62 -1.99
N VAL A 80 1.66 4.73 -1.52
CA VAL A 80 0.84 3.87 -2.39
C VAL A 80 -0.64 4.20 -2.24
N TRP A 81 -1.36 4.28 -3.35
CA TRP A 81 -2.82 4.37 -3.30
C TRP A 81 -3.40 3.04 -2.82
N CYS A 82 -4.30 3.10 -1.84
CA CYS A 82 -4.98 1.93 -1.30
C CYS A 82 -6.44 2.25 -0.98
N VAL A 83 -7.31 1.26 -1.18
CA VAL A 83 -8.70 1.31 -0.70
C VAL A 83 -8.70 0.95 0.78
N VAL A 84 -9.17 1.88 1.62
CA VAL A 84 -9.12 1.78 3.08
C VAL A 84 -10.53 1.76 3.62
N GLY A 85 -10.82 0.79 4.48
CA GLY A 85 -12.09 0.64 5.17
C GLY A 85 -11.94 0.75 6.68
N ASN A 86 -13.08 0.63 7.34
CA ASN A 86 -13.18 0.56 8.78
C ASN A 86 -13.95 -0.69 9.17
N VAL A 87 -13.58 -1.30 10.29
CA VAL A 87 -14.37 -2.37 10.91
C VAL A 87 -15.62 -1.77 11.52
N ILE A 88 -16.77 -2.42 11.32
CA ILE A 88 -18.06 -1.98 11.88
C ILE A 88 -17.98 -1.80 13.40
N ASP A 89 -18.65 -0.78 13.93
CA ASP A 89 -18.61 -0.47 15.36
C ASP A 89 -19.37 -1.52 16.17
N VAL A 90 -20.66 -1.67 15.87
CA VAL A 90 -21.59 -2.57 16.54
C VAL A 90 -22.21 -3.49 15.50
N ARG A 91 -22.34 -4.77 15.84
CA ARG A 91 -23.10 -5.74 15.05
C ARG A 91 -23.97 -6.58 15.98
N THR A 92 -25.10 -7.03 15.46
CA THR A 92 -25.94 -8.02 16.14
C THR A 92 -25.75 -9.35 15.41
N PRO A 93 -25.09 -10.35 16.01
CA PRO A 93 -24.95 -11.66 15.38
C PRO A 93 -26.32 -12.29 15.10
N PHE A 94 -26.47 -13.02 14.00
CA PHE A 94 -27.74 -13.68 13.66
C PHE A 94 -28.28 -14.62 14.75
N LEU A 95 -27.41 -15.12 15.63
CA LEU A 95 -27.74 -16.07 16.69
C LEU A 95 -27.76 -15.43 18.09
N SER A 96 -27.71 -14.10 18.21
CA SER A 96 -27.69 -13.41 19.51
C SER A 96 -28.32 -12.02 19.42
N GLU A 97 -29.17 -11.68 20.38
CA GLU A 97 -29.70 -10.32 20.55
C GLU A 97 -28.67 -9.36 21.15
N GLU A 98 -27.51 -9.87 21.59
CA GLU A 98 -26.45 -9.03 22.16
C GLU A 98 -25.63 -8.34 21.07
N SER A 99 -25.54 -7.02 21.20
CA SER A 99 -24.68 -6.19 20.37
C SER A 99 -23.20 -6.46 20.66
N VAL A 100 -22.49 -7.01 19.68
CA VAL A 100 -21.04 -7.24 19.74
C VAL A 100 -20.30 -6.07 19.09
N ARG A 101 -19.25 -5.59 19.75
CA ARG A 101 -18.41 -4.49 19.25
C ARG A 101 -17.22 -4.99 18.43
N GLY A 102 -17.10 -4.55 17.18
CA GLY A 102 -15.99 -4.85 16.27
C GLY A 102 -15.87 -6.33 15.89
N THR A 103 -14.63 -6.83 15.74
CA THR A 103 -14.35 -8.25 15.51
C THR A 103 -13.46 -8.84 16.61
N ARG A 104 -13.25 -10.17 16.54
CA ARG A 104 -12.28 -10.85 17.40
C ARG A 104 -10.87 -10.26 17.26
N LEU A 105 -10.50 -9.85 16.05
CA LEU A 105 -9.15 -9.39 15.70
C LEU A 105 -9.00 -7.87 15.81
N PHE A 106 -10.06 -7.12 15.54
CA PHE A 106 -10.01 -5.66 15.37
C PHE A 106 -10.96 -4.93 16.32
N ARG A 107 -10.56 -3.73 16.73
CA ARG A 107 -11.43 -2.84 17.52
C ARG A 107 -12.57 -2.30 16.62
N PRO A 108 -13.69 -1.87 17.20
CA PRO A 108 -14.63 -0.98 16.53
C PRO A 108 -13.92 0.15 15.78
N ASN A 109 -14.37 0.45 14.56
CA ASN A 109 -13.82 1.51 13.71
C ASN A 109 -12.32 1.34 13.38
N ALA A 110 -11.73 0.18 13.63
CA ALA A 110 -10.33 -0.07 13.28
C ALA A 110 -10.13 0.09 11.77
N LYS A 111 -9.07 0.81 11.40
CA LYS A 111 -8.68 0.99 10.00
C LYS A 111 -8.12 -0.31 9.44
N ILE A 112 -8.62 -0.69 8.27
CA ILE A 112 -8.20 -1.85 7.50
C ILE A 112 -7.86 -1.42 6.09
N TYR A 113 -6.83 -2.03 5.52
CA TYR A 113 -6.29 -1.70 4.21
C TYR A 113 -6.55 -2.88 3.29
N LEU A 114 -7.20 -2.64 2.16
CA LEU A 114 -7.47 -3.71 1.21
C LEU A 114 -6.15 -4.25 0.68
N ALA A 115 -5.99 -5.56 0.75
CA ALA A 115 -4.77 -6.27 0.33
C ALA A 115 -5.07 -7.44 -0.60
N THR A 116 -6.33 -7.56 -1.05
CA THR A 116 -6.79 -8.69 -1.85
C THR A 116 -6.50 -8.51 -3.34
N ARG A 117 -6.23 -9.62 -4.03
CA ARG A 117 -6.15 -9.69 -5.51
C ARG A 117 -7.46 -10.16 -6.16
N SER A 118 -8.35 -10.77 -5.37
CA SER A 118 -9.63 -11.32 -5.78
C SER A 118 -10.76 -10.78 -4.90
N HIS A 119 -12.01 -10.87 -5.35
CA HIS A 119 -13.18 -10.42 -4.59
C HIS A 119 -13.15 -8.92 -4.23
N TRP A 120 -12.31 -8.12 -4.89
CA TRP A 120 -12.25 -6.67 -4.67
C TRP A 120 -13.57 -5.99 -5.04
N TYR A 121 -14.33 -6.57 -5.98
CA TYR A 121 -15.64 -6.10 -6.40
C TYR A 121 -16.66 -6.11 -5.25
N ALA A 122 -16.47 -6.93 -4.22
CA ALA A 122 -17.33 -6.94 -3.03
C ALA A 122 -17.33 -5.59 -2.30
N VAL A 123 -16.25 -4.81 -2.43
CA VAL A 123 -16.15 -3.46 -1.85
C VAL A 123 -17.08 -2.48 -2.56
N LEU A 124 -17.37 -2.69 -3.85
CA LEU A 124 -18.23 -1.80 -4.65
C LEU A 124 -19.73 -2.00 -4.38
N ASP A 125 -20.12 -3.20 -3.91
CA ASP A 125 -21.50 -3.51 -3.57
C ASP A 125 -21.55 -4.45 -2.34
N PRO A 126 -21.28 -3.93 -1.13
CA PRO A 126 -21.21 -4.74 0.09
C PRO A 126 -22.53 -5.44 0.45
N GLU A 127 -23.67 -4.91 0.01
CA GLU A 127 -24.99 -5.50 0.26
C GLU A 127 -25.17 -6.77 -0.57
N ARG A 128 -24.93 -6.67 -1.89
CA ARG A 128 -25.01 -7.81 -2.81
C ARG A 128 -24.02 -8.91 -2.45
N TYR A 129 -22.81 -8.54 -2.03
CA TYR A 129 -21.72 -9.49 -1.74
C TYR A 129 -21.53 -9.75 -0.24
N SER A 130 -22.54 -9.52 0.60
CA SER A 130 -22.44 -9.58 2.07
C SER A 130 -21.91 -10.90 2.67
N SER A 131 -21.99 -12.00 1.93
CA SER A 131 -21.42 -13.31 2.30
C SER A 131 -19.93 -13.44 1.98
N GLU A 132 -19.40 -12.63 1.08
CA GLU A 132 -18.01 -12.67 0.66
C GLU A 132 -17.07 -12.09 1.72
N SER A 133 -15.77 -12.40 1.56
CA SER A 133 -14.70 -11.87 2.38
C SER A 133 -13.60 -11.31 1.52
N VAL A 134 -12.96 -10.25 2.02
CA VAL A 134 -11.78 -9.64 1.38
C VAL A 134 -10.58 -9.82 2.29
N GLN A 135 -9.40 -10.03 1.69
CA GLN A 135 -8.16 -9.99 2.43
C GLN A 135 -7.80 -8.54 2.75
N VAL A 136 -7.55 -8.27 4.03
CA VAL A 136 -7.16 -6.96 4.53
C VAL A 136 -5.94 -7.04 5.41
N LEU A 137 -5.15 -5.99 5.37
CA LEU A 137 -4.14 -5.69 6.36
C LEU A 137 -4.76 -4.84 7.47
N GLY A 138 -4.53 -5.21 8.72
CA GLY A 138 -5.02 -4.42 9.86
C GLY A 138 -4.15 -4.60 11.10
N GLN A 139 -4.28 -3.66 12.04
CA GLN A 139 -3.58 -3.73 13.32
C GLN A 139 -4.41 -4.51 14.35
N HIS A 140 -3.87 -5.63 14.82
CA HIS A 140 -4.54 -6.49 15.79
C HIS A 140 -4.77 -5.77 17.12
N ARG A 141 -5.98 -5.89 17.67
CA ARG A 141 -6.44 -5.08 18.81
C ARG A 141 -5.68 -5.30 20.12
N LYS A 142 -5.17 -6.53 20.36
CA LYS A 142 -4.45 -6.92 21.59
C LYS A 142 -2.94 -6.83 21.41
N SER A 143 -2.39 -7.60 20.46
CA SER A 143 -0.94 -7.68 20.24
C SER A 143 -0.35 -6.45 19.55
N ARG A 144 -1.18 -5.54 18.99
CA ARG A 144 -0.75 -4.37 18.20
C ARG A 144 0.05 -4.71 16.94
N GLN A 145 0.21 -5.98 16.61
CA GLN A 145 0.89 -6.43 15.41
C GLN A 145 0.02 -6.20 14.17
N TRP A 146 0.70 -5.91 13.07
CA TRP A 146 0.09 -5.85 11.74
C TRP A 146 -0.04 -7.26 11.18
N LEU A 147 -1.23 -7.63 10.72
CA LEU A 147 -1.48 -8.94 10.12
C LEU A 147 -2.38 -8.83 8.90
N LEU A 148 -2.17 -9.75 7.96
CA LEU A 148 -3.07 -10.02 6.84
C LEU A 148 -4.11 -11.05 7.29
N CYS A 149 -5.38 -10.78 7.05
CA CYS A 149 -6.46 -11.74 7.31
C CYS A 149 -7.66 -11.50 6.41
N TRP A 150 -8.50 -12.53 6.26
CA TRP A 150 -9.79 -12.42 5.60
C TRP A 150 -10.83 -11.81 6.55
N VAL A 151 -11.58 -10.84 6.06
CA VAL A 151 -12.68 -10.18 6.78
C VAL A 151 -13.92 -10.18 5.88
N GLY A 152 -15.05 -10.65 6.42
CA GLY A 152 -16.32 -10.62 5.72
C GLY A 152 -16.74 -9.18 5.39
N ILE A 153 -17.20 -8.92 4.17
CA ILE A 153 -17.49 -7.55 3.72
C ILE A 153 -18.57 -6.88 4.56
N ARG A 154 -19.56 -7.65 5.03
CA ARG A 154 -20.61 -7.19 5.97
C ARG A 154 -20.09 -6.65 7.31
N LEU A 155 -18.83 -6.89 7.66
CA LEU A 155 -18.19 -6.40 8.87
C LEU A 155 -17.36 -5.14 8.63
N THR A 156 -17.46 -4.56 7.43
CA THR A 156 -16.64 -3.43 6.99
C THR A 156 -17.53 -2.28 6.53
N ILE A 157 -17.07 -1.05 6.76
CA ILE A 157 -17.78 0.19 6.45
C ILE A 157 -16.78 1.26 6.01
N ASN A 158 -17.29 2.38 5.46
CA ASN A 158 -16.50 3.58 5.16
C ASN A 158 -15.28 3.32 4.25
N TRP A 159 -15.44 2.49 3.23
CA TRP A 159 -14.43 2.28 2.20
C TRP A 159 -14.16 3.58 1.44
N ARG A 160 -12.87 3.90 1.24
CA ARG A 160 -12.42 5.13 0.57
C ARG A 160 -11.00 5.01 0.08
N LEU A 161 -10.66 5.82 -0.92
CA LEU A 161 -9.30 5.93 -1.43
C LEU A 161 -8.41 6.74 -0.48
N LYS A 162 -7.21 6.22 -0.23
CA LYS A 162 -6.20 6.91 0.55
C LYS A 162 -4.81 6.66 0.02
N LEU A 163 -4.02 7.73 -0.04
CA LEU A 163 -2.58 7.65 -0.22
C LEU A 163 -1.91 7.25 1.10
N ILE A 164 -1.16 6.15 1.09
CA ILE A 164 -0.57 5.54 2.29
C ILE A 164 0.91 5.87 2.38
N HIS A 165 1.28 6.56 3.46
CA HIS A 165 2.68 6.93 3.74
C HIS A 165 3.30 6.11 4.88
N ASP A 166 2.50 5.34 5.62
CA ASP A 166 2.99 4.57 6.78
C ASP A 166 3.93 3.46 6.30
N PRO A 167 5.24 3.49 6.64
CA PRO A 167 6.22 2.55 6.09
C PRO A 167 5.90 1.10 6.41
N ILE A 168 5.32 0.82 7.59
CA ILE A 168 4.97 -0.54 7.99
C ILE A 168 3.83 -1.05 7.11
N VAL A 169 2.82 -0.21 6.88
CA VAL A 169 1.69 -0.57 6.00
C VAL A 169 2.15 -0.77 4.57
N VAL A 170 3.00 0.11 4.05
CA VAL A 170 3.55 0.03 2.69
C VAL A 170 4.30 -1.30 2.49
N VAL A 171 5.19 -1.68 3.42
CA VAL A 171 5.89 -2.99 3.35
C VAL A 171 4.92 -4.14 3.29
N ARG A 172 3.92 -4.15 4.19
CA ARG A 172 2.95 -5.25 4.28
C ARG A 172 2.05 -5.33 3.05
N LEU A 173 1.66 -4.21 2.48
CA LEU A 173 0.90 -4.17 1.22
C LEU A 173 1.76 -4.67 0.05
N ARG A 174 3.06 -4.38 0.05
CA ARG A 174 3.98 -4.88 -0.98
C ARG A 174 4.17 -6.38 -0.87
N GLU A 175 4.36 -6.90 0.34
CA GLU A 175 4.39 -8.36 0.62
C GLU A 175 3.10 -9.05 0.17
N ALA A 176 1.94 -8.40 0.35
CA ALA A 176 0.65 -8.88 -0.15
C ALA A 176 0.50 -8.75 -1.67
N GLY A 177 1.44 -8.10 -2.36
CA GLY A 177 1.40 -7.90 -3.80
C GLY A 177 0.26 -6.99 -4.26
N TRP A 178 0.00 -5.93 -3.49
CA TRP A 178 -1.09 -4.96 -3.71
C TRP A 178 -0.96 -4.17 -5.05
N PRO A 179 -1.98 -4.18 -5.92
CA PRO A 179 -1.97 -3.52 -7.23
C PRO A 179 -1.65 -2.01 -7.28
N GLY A 180 -1.85 -1.29 -6.16
CA GLY A 180 -1.57 0.15 -6.13
C GLY A 180 -0.11 0.54 -6.37
N PHE A 181 0.85 -0.39 -6.20
CA PHE A 181 2.27 -0.11 -6.42
C PHE A 181 2.64 0.12 -7.89
N TRP A 182 1.81 -0.35 -8.81
CA TRP A 182 2.08 -0.21 -10.23
C TRP A 182 1.44 1.05 -10.84
N ILE A 183 0.62 1.76 -10.06
CA ILE A 183 -0.05 3.00 -10.48
C ILE A 183 0.88 4.18 -10.25
N ARG A 184 1.18 4.93 -11.31
CA ARG A 184 1.96 6.17 -11.20
C ARG A 184 1.12 7.32 -10.65
N GLU A 185 1.81 8.30 -10.06
CA GLU A 185 1.18 9.49 -9.51
C GLU A 185 0.33 10.26 -10.53
N ASN A 186 0.75 10.29 -11.79
CA ASN A 186 0.03 10.93 -12.88
C ASN A 186 -1.04 10.04 -13.54
N GLU A 187 -1.02 8.72 -13.31
CA GLU A 187 -2.00 7.77 -13.85
C GLU A 187 -3.30 7.76 -13.03
N PHE A 188 -3.22 8.11 -11.75
CA PHE A 188 -4.40 8.18 -10.89
C PHE A 188 -4.51 9.53 -10.17
N GLN A 189 -5.35 10.40 -10.72
CA GLN A 189 -5.80 11.59 -10.01
C GLN A 189 -7.01 11.24 -9.16
N CYS A 190 -6.78 11.12 -7.86
CA CYS A 190 -7.86 10.85 -6.91
C CYS A 190 -8.89 12.00 -6.95
N PRO A 191 -10.17 11.69 -7.17
CA PRO A 191 -11.24 12.69 -7.12
C PRO A 191 -11.33 13.39 -5.76
N SER A 192 -12.00 14.55 -5.72
CA SER A 192 -12.26 15.30 -4.49
C SER A 192 -13.05 14.46 -3.48
N ASP A 193 -14.05 13.72 -3.95
CA ASP A 193 -14.73 12.69 -3.16
C ASP A 193 -14.01 11.34 -3.28
N ARG A 194 -13.32 10.99 -2.20
CA ARG A 194 -12.54 9.75 -2.10
C ARG A 194 -13.37 8.55 -1.64
N GLY A 195 -14.58 8.77 -1.15
CA GLY A 195 -15.50 7.74 -0.64
C GLY A 195 -16.58 7.34 -1.63
N GLU A 196 -16.76 8.12 -2.70
CA GLU A 196 -17.70 7.80 -3.76
C GLU A 196 -17.35 6.46 -4.45
N MET A 197 -18.36 5.62 -4.65
CA MET A 197 -18.17 4.28 -5.21
C MET A 197 -17.60 4.32 -6.62
N GLU A 198 -17.92 5.35 -7.39
CA GLU A 198 -17.37 5.52 -8.74
C GLU A 198 -15.87 5.82 -8.72
N SER A 199 -15.41 6.62 -7.76
CA SER A 199 -13.98 6.85 -7.54
C SER A 199 -13.25 5.54 -7.21
N ILE A 200 -13.83 4.70 -6.34
CA ILE A 200 -13.25 3.40 -5.97
C ILE A 200 -13.27 2.44 -7.16
N ARG A 201 -14.35 2.43 -7.96
CA ARG A 201 -14.48 1.62 -9.18
C ARG A 201 -13.40 1.98 -10.19
N GLY A 202 -13.29 3.26 -10.56
CA GLY A 202 -12.28 3.73 -11.51
C GLY A 202 -10.85 3.43 -11.04
N PHE A 203 -10.60 3.50 -9.73
CA PHE A 203 -9.34 3.06 -9.15
C PHE A 203 -9.08 1.57 -9.38
N PHE A 204 -10.05 0.69 -9.14
CA PHE A 204 -9.87 -0.75 -9.35
C PHE A 204 -9.67 -1.10 -10.82
N GLU A 205 -10.44 -0.50 -11.72
CA GLU A 205 -10.29 -0.69 -13.16
C GLU A 205 -8.88 -0.32 -13.62
N LEU A 206 -8.37 0.84 -13.18
CA LEU A 206 -7.00 1.24 -13.44
C LEU A 206 -6.00 0.25 -12.83
N ALA A 207 -6.13 -0.04 -11.54
CA ALA A 207 -5.18 -0.85 -10.80
C ALA A 207 -5.02 -2.26 -11.39
N TRP A 208 -6.10 -2.89 -11.86
CA TRP A 208 -6.05 -4.22 -12.46
C TRP A 208 -5.66 -4.15 -13.94
N SER A 209 -6.03 -3.08 -14.68
CA SER A 209 -5.52 -2.86 -16.04
C SER A 209 -4.00 -2.74 -16.09
N VAL A 210 -3.37 -2.22 -15.04
CA VAL A 210 -1.92 -2.08 -14.95
C VAL A 210 -1.24 -3.40 -14.62
N VAL A 211 -1.88 -4.25 -13.81
CA VAL A 211 -1.36 -5.59 -13.47
C VAL A 211 -1.44 -6.54 -14.67
N ASP A 212 -2.46 -6.41 -15.51
CA ASP A 212 -2.69 -7.25 -16.69
C ASP A 212 -1.99 -6.75 -17.97
N ARG A 213 -1.18 -5.68 -17.90
CA ARG A 213 -0.37 -5.24 -19.05
C ARG A 213 0.60 -6.37 -19.41
N PRO A 214 0.61 -6.86 -20.67
CA PRO A 214 1.61 -7.83 -21.09
C PRO A 214 3.00 -7.22 -20.83
N THR A 215 3.81 -7.99 -20.11
CA THR A 215 5.23 -7.72 -19.87
C THR A 215 6.01 -7.70 -21.17
#